data_AF-A0A377K8P0-F1
#
_entry.id   AF-A0A377K8P0-F1
#
_cell.length_a   1.000
_cell.length_b   1.000
_cell.length_c   1.000
_cell.angle_alpha   90.00
_cell.angle_beta   90.00
_cell.angle_gamma   90.00
#
_symmetry.space_group_name_H-M   'P 1'
#
loop_
_entity.id
_entity.type
_entity.pdbx_description
1 polymer ?
#
loop_
_entity_poly.entity_id
_entity_poly.type
_entity_poly.pdbx_seq_one_letter_code
_entity_poly.pdbx_strand_id
1 'polypeptide(L)'
;MTSNVRFWKDSGIAVDLTSAGMRVEMGSLTTLLSGGVSFDVPEGLDLGQPVAPKTAFVLYDDQKSIQDSLYTDHIDYLMFFKDSVRGLQPGAPVEFRGIRLGTVSKVPFFAPNMRQTFNDDYRIPVLIRIEPERLKMQLGEKCGCC
;
A
#
# COMPACT_ATOMS: atom_id res chain seq x y z
N MET A 1 9.85 13.86 18.35
CA MET A 1 9.17 13.34 17.14
C MET A 1 9.88 13.88 15.92
N THR A 2 10.07 13.05 14.90
CA THR A 2 10.69 13.45 13.63
C THR A 2 9.64 13.56 12.53
N SER A 3 9.96 14.26 11.44
CA SER A 3 9.05 14.49 10.31
C SER A 3 8.58 13.21 9.62
N ASN A 4 9.33 12.10 9.79
CA ASN A 4 9.06 10.84 9.11
C ASN A 4 8.26 9.85 9.96
N VAL A 5 7.93 10.20 11.21
CA VAL A 5 7.03 9.36 12.04
C VAL A 5 5.64 9.32 11.40
N ARG A 6 5.07 8.12 11.29
CA ARG A 6 3.71 7.87 10.80
C ARG A 6 2.86 7.30 11.92
N PHE A 7 1.56 7.59 11.89
CA PHE A 7 0.60 7.19 12.92
C PHE A 7 -0.49 6.34 12.31
N TRP A 8 -0.90 5.26 12.98
CA TRP A 8 -2.03 4.44 12.56
C TRP A 8 -2.94 4.10 13.73
N LYS A 9 -4.21 3.81 13.42
CA LYS A 9 -5.18 3.32 14.41
C LYS A 9 -4.79 1.92 14.84
N ASP A 10 -4.81 1.69 16.15
CA ASP A 10 -4.61 0.39 16.75
C ASP A 10 -5.93 -0.06 17.38
N SER A 11 -6.60 -1.01 16.74
CA SER A 11 -7.92 -1.53 17.17
C SER A 11 -7.81 -2.53 18.31
N GLY A 12 -6.60 -2.84 18.79
CA GLY A 12 -6.36 -3.77 19.89
C GLY A 12 -6.50 -5.25 19.51
N ILE A 13 -7.14 -5.62 18.39
CA ILE A 13 -7.06 -6.97 17.81
C ILE A 13 -6.87 -6.83 16.30
N ALA A 14 -5.81 -7.43 15.75
CA ALA A 14 -5.66 -7.64 14.32
C ALA A 14 -5.60 -9.15 14.03
N VAL A 15 -6.31 -9.60 13.00
CA VAL A 15 -6.31 -11.00 12.56
C VAL A 15 -5.95 -11.04 11.09
N ASP A 16 -4.82 -11.66 10.79
CA ASP A 16 -4.35 -11.87 9.43
C ASP A 16 -4.42 -13.36 9.08
N LEU A 17 -5.15 -13.68 8.02
CA LEU A 17 -5.21 -15.04 7.49
C LEU A 17 -4.45 -15.08 6.16
N THR A 18 -3.33 -15.78 6.15
CA THR A 18 -2.44 -15.89 4.99
C THR A 18 -2.29 -17.35 4.55
N SER A 19 -1.71 -17.59 3.38
CA SER A 19 -1.34 -18.93 2.92
C SER A 19 -0.34 -19.64 3.85
N ALA A 20 0.40 -18.88 4.66
CA ALA A 20 1.32 -19.41 5.67
C ALA A 20 0.63 -19.77 7.00
N GLY A 21 -0.63 -19.37 7.19
CA GLY A 21 -1.40 -19.62 8.41
C GLY A 21 -2.11 -18.38 8.96
N MET A 22 -2.69 -18.53 10.15
CA MET A 22 -3.38 -17.48 10.89
C MET A 22 -2.43 -16.77 11.86
N ARG A 23 -2.39 -15.44 11.80
CA ARG A 23 -1.71 -14.56 12.76
C ARG A 23 -2.74 -13.73 13.50
N VAL A 24 -2.60 -13.65 14.82
CA VAL A 24 -3.44 -12.81 15.68
C VAL A 24 -2.53 -11.91 16.49
N GLU A 25 -2.77 -10.61 16.41
CA GLU A 25 -2.10 -9.59 17.22
C GLU A 25 -3.12 -9.04 18.22
N MET A 26 -2.75 -9.02 19.50
CA MET A 26 -3.57 -8.44 20.57
C MET A 26 -2.81 -7.31 21.25
N GLY A 27 -3.42 -6.13 21.27
CA GLY A 27 -2.97 -4.96 22.01
C GLY A 27 -3.31 -5.05 23.50
N SER A 28 -2.95 -4.01 24.25
CA SER A 28 -3.23 -3.94 25.69
C SER A 28 -4.74 -3.93 26.01
N LEU A 29 -5.13 -4.33 27.22
CA LEU A 29 -6.54 -4.32 27.67
C LEU A 29 -7.20 -2.95 27.52
N THR A 30 -6.42 -1.87 27.69
CA THR A 30 -6.88 -0.51 27.44
C THR A 30 -7.11 -0.24 25.95
N THR A 31 -6.21 -0.68 25.07
CA THR A 31 -6.39 -0.54 23.61
C THR A 31 -7.61 -1.30 23.11
N LEU A 32 -7.90 -2.48 23.68
CA LEU A 32 -9.08 -3.29 23.35
C LEU A 32 -10.41 -2.58 23.66
N LEU A 33 -10.46 -1.82 24.76
CA LEU A 33 -11.69 -1.20 25.24
C LEU A 33 -11.94 0.20 24.66
N SER A 34 -10.88 0.96 24.35
CA SER A 34 -10.99 2.35 23.91
C SER A 34 -10.39 2.65 22.54
N GLY A 35 -9.75 1.67 21.90
CA GLY A 35 -8.89 1.91 20.74
C GLY A 35 -7.59 2.65 21.14
N GLY A 36 -6.59 2.61 20.27
CA GLY A 36 -5.31 3.30 20.46
C GLY A 36 -4.78 3.91 19.17
N VAL A 37 -3.69 4.67 19.29
CA VAL A 37 -2.91 5.17 18.16
C VAL A 37 -1.47 4.74 18.38
N SER A 38 -0.92 4.04 17.40
CA SER A 38 0.48 3.61 17.37
C SER A 38 1.26 4.44 16.36
N PHE A 39 2.57 4.57 16.57
CA PHE A 39 3.43 5.36 15.68
C PHE A 39 4.83 4.79 15.58
N ASP A 40 5.43 4.94 14.41
CA ASP A 40 6.82 4.53 14.17
C ASP A 40 7.40 5.24 12.93
N VAL A 41 8.71 5.14 12.74
CA VAL A 41 9.40 5.50 11.49
C VAL A 41 9.36 4.28 10.57
N PRO A 42 8.71 4.36 9.39
CA PRO A 42 8.60 3.20 8.51
C PRO A 42 9.95 2.69 7.99
N GLU A 43 10.04 1.38 7.78
CA GLU A 43 11.24 0.74 7.21
C GLU A 43 11.64 1.38 5.87
N GLY A 44 12.93 1.64 5.70
CA GLY A 44 13.48 2.29 4.50
C GLY A 44 13.46 3.82 4.53
N LEU A 45 12.92 4.45 5.58
CA LEU A 45 13.05 5.89 5.81
C LEU A 45 14.03 6.18 6.95
N ASP A 46 14.91 7.16 6.73
CA ASP A 46 15.75 7.69 7.79
C ASP A 46 14.92 8.47 8.82
N LEU A 47 15.49 8.62 10.01
CA LEU A 47 14.98 9.55 11.03
C LEU A 47 14.97 10.96 10.43
N GLY A 48 13.77 11.52 10.26
CA GLY A 48 13.58 12.88 9.77
C GLY A 48 14.04 13.96 10.77
N GLN A 49 13.83 15.22 10.43
CA GLN A 49 14.16 16.33 11.32
C GLN A 49 13.16 16.42 12.48
N PRO A 50 13.58 16.90 13.67
CA PRO A 50 12.66 17.19 14.77
C PRO A 50 11.55 18.14 14.34
N VAL A 51 10.31 17.82 14.67
CA VAL A 51 9.15 18.67 14.33
C VAL A 51 8.80 19.65 15.45
N ALA A 52 8.24 20.80 15.08
CA ALA A 52 7.73 21.78 16.03
C ALA A 52 6.49 21.26 16.77
N PRO A 53 6.20 21.76 17.98
CA PRO A 53 4.96 21.45 18.69
C PRO A 53 3.72 21.76 17.84
N LYS A 54 2.68 20.92 17.95
CA LYS A 54 1.40 21.04 17.21
C LYS A 54 1.49 20.84 15.69
N THR A 55 2.55 20.20 15.20
CA THR A 55 2.62 19.75 13.80
C THR A 55 1.55 18.69 13.53
N ALA A 56 0.82 18.84 12.42
CA ALA A 56 -0.22 17.90 12.03
C ALA A 56 0.36 16.66 11.33
N PHE A 57 -0.19 15.48 11.63
CA PHE A 57 0.15 14.22 11.00
C PHE A 57 -1.11 13.52 10.49
N VAL A 58 -0.95 12.71 9.44
CA VAL A 58 -2.04 11.86 8.93
C VAL A 58 -2.17 10.64 9.83
N LEU A 59 -3.41 10.33 10.25
CA LEU A 59 -3.75 9.10 10.95
C LEU A 59 -4.24 8.07 9.94
N TYR A 60 -3.44 7.04 9.73
CA TYR A 60 -3.74 5.94 8.83
C TYR A 60 -4.65 4.91 9.52
N ASP A 61 -5.38 4.13 8.74
CA ASP A 61 -6.28 3.11 9.29
C ASP A 61 -5.53 1.89 9.82
N ASP A 62 -4.40 1.54 9.20
CA ASP A 62 -3.53 0.44 9.60
C ASP A 62 -2.08 0.66 9.12
N GLN A 63 -1.14 -0.15 9.61
CA GLN A 63 0.28 -0.06 9.23
C GLN A 63 0.53 -0.39 7.74
N LYS A 64 -0.28 -1.25 7.13
CA LYS A 64 -0.12 -1.64 5.71
C LYS A 64 -0.40 -0.46 4.77
N SER A 65 -1.40 0.34 5.08
CA SER A 65 -1.74 1.56 4.35
C SER A 65 -0.63 2.63 4.40
N ILE A 66 0.22 2.61 5.43
CA ILE A 66 1.42 3.43 5.49
C ILE A 66 2.42 2.95 4.44
N GLN A 67 2.73 1.65 4.39
CA GLN A 67 3.69 1.10 3.43
C GLN A 67 3.28 1.40 1.98
N ASP A 68 2.00 1.28 1.65
CA ASP A 68 1.49 1.62 0.32
C ASP A 68 1.57 3.14 0.02
N SER A 69 1.57 3.99 1.06
CA SER A 69 1.75 5.44 0.95
C SER A 69 3.21 5.88 0.84
N LEU A 70 4.19 5.04 1.16
CA LEU A 70 5.61 5.39 1.14
C LEU A 70 6.17 5.50 -0.28
N TYR A 71 5.72 4.63 -1.17
CA TYR A 71 6.14 4.59 -2.58
C TYR A 71 5.44 5.71 -3.34
N THR A 72 5.92 6.93 -3.12
CA THR A 72 5.38 8.16 -3.72
C THR A 72 5.74 8.22 -5.21
N ASP A 73 6.93 7.72 -5.57
CA ASP A 73 7.37 7.60 -6.94
C ASP A 73 6.78 6.35 -7.59
N HIS A 74 5.80 6.59 -8.44
CA HIS A 74 5.12 5.52 -9.15
C HIS A 74 4.78 5.89 -10.57
N ILE A 75 4.69 4.85 -11.41
CA ILE A 75 4.26 4.97 -12.79
C ILE A 75 2.90 4.30 -12.90
N ASP A 76 1.89 5.11 -13.22
CA ASP A 76 0.53 4.62 -13.44
C ASP A 76 0.40 3.99 -14.83
N TYR A 77 -0.11 2.77 -14.89
CA TYR A 77 -0.46 2.07 -16.12
C TYR A 77 -1.94 1.73 -16.14
N LEU A 78 -2.54 1.86 -17.31
CA LEU A 78 -3.93 1.47 -17.54
C LEU A 78 -3.96 0.14 -18.29
N MET A 79 -4.62 -0.86 -17.70
CA MET A 79 -4.83 -2.17 -18.30
C MET A 79 -6.29 -2.37 -18.64
N PHE A 80 -6.55 -3.09 -19.73
CA PHE A 80 -7.90 -3.38 -20.20
C PHE A 80 -8.14 -4.89 -20.19
N PHE A 81 -9.03 -5.34 -19.31
CA PHE A 81 -9.38 -6.76 -19.19
C PHE A 81 -10.64 -7.08 -19.99
N LYS A 82 -10.59 -8.13 -20.80
CA LYS A 82 -11.76 -8.68 -21.50
C LYS A 82 -12.57 -9.64 -20.62
N ASP A 83 -11.89 -10.25 -19.64
CA ASP A 83 -12.46 -11.25 -18.73
C ASP A 83 -12.92 -10.60 -17.42
N SER A 84 -13.55 -11.39 -16.55
CA SER A 84 -14.05 -10.91 -15.27
C SER A 84 -12.90 -10.48 -14.34
N VAL A 85 -12.98 -9.27 -13.80
CA VAL A 85 -12.11 -8.77 -12.72
C VAL A 85 -12.73 -8.99 -11.33
N ARG A 86 -13.70 -9.90 -11.19
CA ARG A 86 -14.37 -10.17 -9.92
C ARG A 86 -13.35 -10.61 -8.88
N GLY A 87 -13.39 -10.00 -7.69
CA GLY A 87 -12.46 -10.28 -6.60
C GLY A 87 -11.18 -9.46 -6.65
N LEU A 88 -10.91 -8.74 -7.74
CA LEU A 88 -9.82 -7.76 -7.78
C LEU A 88 -10.24 -6.53 -6.96
N GLN A 89 -9.40 -6.15 -6.00
CA GLN A 89 -9.62 -5.01 -5.12
C GLN A 89 -8.46 -4.00 -5.23
N PRO A 90 -8.70 -2.71 -4.98
CA PRO A 90 -7.62 -1.75 -4.75
C PRO A 90 -6.64 -2.26 -3.68
N GLY A 91 -5.35 -2.03 -3.88
CA GLY A 91 -4.27 -2.53 -3.02
C GLY A 91 -3.80 -3.96 -3.34
N ALA A 92 -4.48 -4.70 -4.22
CA ALA A 92 -4.02 -6.02 -4.65
C ALA A 92 -2.63 -5.95 -5.29
N PRO A 93 -1.73 -6.92 -5.02
CA PRO A 93 -0.37 -6.88 -5.53
C PRO A 93 -0.33 -7.10 -7.04
N VAL A 94 0.52 -6.33 -7.73
CA VAL A 94 0.88 -6.57 -9.12
C VAL A 94 2.24 -7.26 -9.13
N GLU A 95 2.28 -8.48 -9.64
CA GLU A 95 3.47 -9.33 -9.56
C GLU A 95 3.98 -9.73 -10.95
N PHE A 96 5.29 -9.87 -11.05
CA PHE A 96 5.95 -10.47 -12.20
C PHE A 96 6.90 -11.56 -11.71
N ARG A 97 6.65 -12.81 -12.14
CA ARG A 97 7.44 -13.98 -11.73
C ARG A 97 7.53 -14.15 -10.20
N GLY A 98 6.46 -13.83 -9.48
CA GLY A 98 6.39 -13.90 -8.01
C GLY A 98 7.04 -12.73 -7.27
N ILE A 99 7.49 -11.69 -8.00
CA ILE A 99 8.06 -10.48 -7.42
C ILE A 99 7.01 -9.37 -7.49
N ARG A 100 6.67 -8.75 -6.36
CA ARG A 100 5.72 -7.63 -6.29
C ARG A 100 6.36 -6.37 -6.87
N LEU A 101 5.84 -5.93 -8.01
CA LEU A 101 6.28 -4.72 -8.72
C LEU A 101 5.40 -3.50 -8.43
N GLY A 102 4.22 -3.71 -7.85
CA GLY A 102 3.27 -2.62 -7.67
C GLY A 102 1.96 -3.03 -7.01
N THR A 103 0.95 -2.19 -7.20
CA THR A 103 -0.37 -2.31 -6.60
C THR A 103 -1.49 -1.93 -7.57
N VAL A 104 -2.66 -2.54 -7.40
CA VAL A 104 -3.88 -2.09 -8.08
C VAL A 104 -4.35 -0.80 -7.42
N SER A 105 -4.42 0.29 -8.20
CA SER A 105 -4.89 1.58 -7.69
C SER A 105 -6.42 1.68 -7.73
N LYS A 106 -7.04 1.40 -8.89
CA LYS A 106 -8.49 1.52 -9.08
C LYS A 106 -9.03 0.43 -10.02
N VAL A 107 -10.16 -0.14 -9.63
CA VAL A 107 -10.90 -1.13 -10.42
C VAL A 107 -12.41 -0.98 -10.17
N PRO A 108 -13.23 -0.75 -11.22
CA PRO A 108 -12.85 -0.22 -12.53
C PRO A 108 -12.42 1.25 -12.47
N PHE A 109 -11.63 1.71 -13.43
CA PHE A 109 -11.21 3.11 -13.55
C PHE A 109 -11.97 3.85 -14.67
N PHE A 110 -12.79 4.84 -14.31
CA PHE A 110 -13.51 5.67 -15.27
C PHE A 110 -12.87 7.05 -15.39
N ALA A 111 -12.28 7.37 -16.55
CA ALA A 111 -11.87 8.73 -16.88
C ALA A 111 -12.95 9.43 -17.74
N PRO A 112 -13.18 10.75 -17.58
CA PRO A 112 -14.21 11.49 -18.31
C PRO A 112 -14.16 11.31 -19.83
N ASN A 113 -12.95 11.23 -20.41
CA ASN A 113 -12.72 11.10 -21.84
C ASN A 113 -12.74 9.64 -22.34
N MET A 114 -12.83 8.66 -21.44
CA MET A 114 -12.71 7.24 -21.78
C MET A 114 -13.99 6.68 -22.41
N ARG A 115 -15.14 7.32 -22.15
CA ARG A 115 -16.44 6.91 -22.68
C ARG A 115 -16.52 6.87 -24.21
N GLN A 116 -15.66 7.60 -24.92
CA GLN A 116 -15.67 7.70 -26.38
C GLN A 116 -14.90 6.56 -27.09
N THR A 117 -14.03 5.83 -26.38
CA THR A 117 -13.15 4.81 -26.98
C THR A 117 -13.70 3.38 -26.83
N PHE A 118 -14.73 3.15 -26.02
CA PHE A 118 -15.30 1.83 -25.73
C PHE A 118 -16.42 1.40 -26.70
N ASN A 119 -16.32 1.76 -27.98
CA ASN A 119 -17.38 1.45 -28.94
C ASN A 119 -17.23 0.10 -29.64
N ASP A 120 -16.09 -0.60 -29.53
CA ASP A 120 -15.89 -1.88 -30.24
C ASP A 120 -15.60 -3.09 -29.34
N ASP A 121 -15.07 -2.92 -28.12
CA ASP A 121 -14.85 -4.04 -27.18
C ASP A 121 -15.15 -3.58 -25.74
N TYR A 122 -16.14 -4.20 -25.08
CA TYR A 122 -16.46 -3.99 -23.67
C TYR A 122 -15.33 -4.51 -22.76
N ARG A 123 -14.25 -3.73 -22.61
CA ARG A 123 -13.12 -4.05 -21.72
C ARG A 123 -13.20 -3.27 -20.43
N ILE A 124 -12.79 -3.90 -19.33
CA ILE A 124 -12.79 -3.31 -17.99
C ILE A 124 -11.45 -2.59 -17.76
N PRO A 125 -11.43 -1.26 -17.63
CA PRO A 125 -10.22 -0.49 -17.34
C PRO A 125 -9.81 -0.68 -15.87
N VAL A 126 -8.57 -1.06 -15.65
CA VAL A 126 -7.95 -1.21 -14.33
C VAL A 126 -6.70 -0.35 -14.28
N LEU A 127 -6.64 0.56 -13.31
CA LEU A 127 -5.47 1.40 -13.07
C LEU A 127 -4.54 0.67 -12.09
N ILE A 128 -3.31 0.43 -12.51
CA ILE A 128 -2.25 -0.12 -11.68
C ILE A 128 -1.13 0.90 -11.49
N ARG A 129 -0.44 0.74 -10.39
CA ARG A 129 0.68 1.57 -9.98
C ARG A 129 1.91 0.70 -9.89
N ILE A 130 2.92 0.98 -10.72
CA ILE A 130 4.23 0.33 -10.65
C ILE A 130 5.14 1.17 -9.77
N GLU A 131 5.84 0.54 -8.83
CA GLU A 131 6.63 1.18 -7.77
C GLU A 131 8.09 0.72 -7.90
N PRO A 132 8.92 1.38 -8.75
CA PRO A 132 10.26 0.89 -9.13
C PRO A 132 11.23 0.76 -7.95
N GLU A 133 11.01 1.53 -6.88
CA GLU A 133 11.84 1.48 -5.67
C GLU A 133 11.78 0.11 -4.97
N ARG A 134 10.66 -0.61 -5.06
CA ARG A 134 10.54 -1.98 -4.52
C ARG A 134 11.56 -2.93 -5.15
N LEU A 135 11.78 -2.78 -6.46
CA LEU A 135 12.75 -3.59 -7.19
C LEU A 135 14.18 -3.26 -6.75
N LYS A 136 14.49 -1.98 -6.52
CA LYS A 136 15.82 -1.57 -6.00
C LYS A 136 16.08 -2.14 -4.61
N MET A 137 15.09 -2.14 -3.72
CA MET A 137 15.24 -2.70 -2.37
C MET A 137 15.43 -4.23 -2.41
N GLN A 138 14.66 -4.94 -3.23
CA GLN A 138 14.77 -6.41 -3.33
C GLN A 138 16.02 -6.90 -4.08
N LEU A 139 16.54 -6.11 -5.04
CA LEU A 139 17.78 -6.43 -5.76
C LEU A 139 19.04 -5.89 -5.04
N GLY A 140 18.88 -4.88 -4.18
CA GLY A 140 19.96 -4.25 -3.42
C GLY A 140 20.63 -5.18 -2.40
N GLU A 141 19.97 -6.25 -1.96
CA GLU A 141 20.58 -7.27 -1.08
C GLU A 141 21.46 -8.30 -1.82
N LYS A 142 21.50 -8.30 -3.17
CA LYS A 142 22.28 -9.29 -3.95
C LYS A 142 23.38 -8.75 -4.85
N CYS A 143 23.66 -7.46 -4.84
CA CYS A 143 24.79 -6.89 -5.58
C CYS A 143 25.83 -6.29 -4.62
N GLY A 144 26.29 -7.08 -3.67
CA GLY A 144 27.47 -6.79 -2.84
C GLY A 144 28.65 -7.65 -3.25
N CYS A 145 29.70 -6.98 -3.76
CA CYS A 145 31.05 -7.46 -4.05
C CYS A 145 31.24 -8.43 -5.24
N CYS A 146 31.77 -7.89 -6.34
CA CYS A 146 32.94 -8.45 -7.01
C CYS A 146 34.00 -7.35 -7.12
#